data_AF-M1EPH0-F1
#
_entry.id   AF-M1EPH0-F1
#
_cell.length_a   1.000
_cell.length_b   1.000
_cell.length_c   1.000
_cell.angle_alpha   90.00
_cell.angle_beta   90.00
_cell.angle_gamma   90.00
#
_symmetry.space_group_name_H-M   'P 1'
#
loop_
_entity.id
_entity.type
_entity.pdbx_description
1 polymer ?
#
loop_
_entity_poly.entity_id
_entity_poly.type
_entity_poly.pdbx_seq_one_letter_code
_entity_poly.pdbx_strand_id
1 'polypeptide(L)'
;KSTKGSVVLDHVFRHINLVEIDYFGLRYCDRSHQTYWLDPAKTLAEHKELINTGPPYTLYFGIKFYAEDPCKLKEEITRYQFFLQVKQDVLQGRLPCPVNIAAQLGAYAIQSELGDYDPYTHTAGYVSEYRFVPDQKEELEEAIERIHKTLMGQAPSEA
;
A
#
# COMPACT_ATOMS: atom_id res chain seq x y z
N LYS A 1 22.62 -25.97 -3.89
CA LYS A 1 21.34 -26.11 -3.15
C LYS A 1 20.42 -25.01 -3.63
N SER A 2 19.25 -25.33 -4.17
CA SER A 2 18.28 -24.31 -4.64
C SER A 2 17.46 -23.82 -3.45
N THR A 3 17.35 -22.51 -3.25
CA THR A 3 16.60 -21.90 -2.14
C THR A 3 15.09 -22.05 -2.39
N LYS A 4 14.32 -22.45 -1.39
CA LYS A 4 12.85 -22.50 -1.46
C LYS A 4 12.24 -21.10 -1.37
N GLY A 5 11.11 -20.88 -2.04
CA GLY A 5 10.37 -19.62 -1.94
C GLY A 5 9.95 -19.30 -0.50
N SER A 6 9.57 -20.31 0.28
CA SER A 6 9.29 -20.19 1.72
C SER A 6 10.44 -19.59 2.52
N VAL A 7 11.70 -19.93 2.20
CA VAL A 7 12.87 -19.37 2.90
C VAL A 7 13.01 -17.87 2.65
N VAL A 8 12.70 -17.41 1.44
CA VAL A 8 12.74 -15.98 1.08
C VAL A 8 11.60 -15.22 1.74
N LEU A 9 10.38 -15.78 1.71
CA LEU A 9 9.20 -15.22 2.38
C LEU A 9 9.46 -15.05 3.88
N ASP A 10 9.90 -16.11 4.54
CA ASP A 10 10.26 -16.13 5.95
C ASP A 10 11.29 -15.05 6.31
N HIS A 11 12.30 -14.84 5.46
CA HIS A 11 13.30 -13.80 5.69
C HIS A 11 12.68 -12.41 5.66
N VAL A 12 11.80 -12.14 4.68
CA VAL A 12 11.10 -10.86 4.56
C VAL A 12 10.17 -10.65 5.76
N PHE A 13 9.33 -11.64 6.10
CA PHE A 13 8.39 -11.54 7.22
C PHE A 13 9.10 -11.27 8.55
N ARG A 14 10.23 -11.95 8.82
CA ARG A 14 11.05 -11.67 10.01
C ARG A 14 11.68 -10.29 9.97
N HIS A 15 12.14 -9.83 8.81
CA HIS A 15 12.78 -8.52 8.67
C HIS A 15 11.83 -7.36 8.99
N ILE A 16 10.56 -7.48 8.62
CA ILE A 16 9.53 -6.46 8.90
C ILE A 16 8.71 -6.77 10.17
N ASN A 17 9.09 -7.79 10.93
CA ASN A 17 8.42 -8.23 12.16
C ASN A 17 6.90 -8.48 11.99
N LEU A 18 6.53 -9.22 10.95
CA LEU A 18 5.13 -9.52 10.62
C LEU A 18 4.75 -10.92 11.13
N VAL A 19 3.65 -11.02 11.89
CA VAL A 19 3.11 -12.30 12.41
C VAL A 19 1.89 -12.76 11.60
N GLU A 20 1.01 -11.84 11.18
CA GLU A 20 -0.17 -12.13 10.34
C GLU A 20 0.21 -12.36 8.86
N ILE A 21 1.09 -13.34 8.60
CA ILE A 21 1.73 -13.56 7.29
C ILE A 21 0.79 -14.10 6.20
N ASP A 22 -0.37 -14.65 6.58
CA ASP A 22 -1.30 -15.34 5.66
C ASP A 22 -1.87 -14.42 4.57
N TYR A 23 -1.86 -13.10 4.79
CA TYR A 23 -2.34 -12.11 3.82
C TYR A 23 -1.31 -11.75 2.76
N PHE A 24 -0.03 -12.06 2.98
CA PHE A 24 1.07 -11.47 2.24
C PHE A 24 1.77 -12.46 1.32
N GLY A 25 2.47 -11.91 0.33
CA GLY A 25 3.33 -12.68 -0.55
C GLY A 25 4.40 -11.83 -1.20
N LEU A 26 5.25 -12.51 -1.98
CA LEU A 26 6.20 -11.87 -2.87
C LEU A 26 5.73 -12.08 -4.30
N ARG A 27 5.62 -11.00 -5.06
CA ARG A 27 5.34 -11.03 -6.50
C ARG A 27 6.58 -10.63 -7.29
N TYR A 28 6.67 -11.06 -8.53
CA TYR A 28 7.73 -10.68 -9.46
C TYR A 28 7.16 -10.49 -10.84
N CYS A 29 7.90 -9.77 -11.69
CA CYS A 29 7.50 -9.53 -13.07
C CYS A 29 8.45 -10.25 -14.03
N ASP A 30 7.89 -10.79 -15.10
CA ASP A 30 8.70 -11.21 -16.25
C ASP A 30 9.10 -10.02 -17.13
N ARG A 31 9.83 -10.31 -18.22
CA ARG A 31 10.28 -9.30 -19.19
C ARG A 31 9.14 -8.61 -19.95
N SER A 32 7.93 -9.18 -19.91
CA SER A 32 6.72 -8.63 -20.52
C SER A 32 5.86 -7.88 -19.49
N HIS A 33 6.38 -7.62 -18.29
CA HIS A 33 5.67 -7.01 -17.17
C HIS A 33 4.47 -7.80 -16.64
N GLN A 34 4.35 -9.09 -17.01
CA GLN A 34 3.33 -9.96 -16.42
C GLN A 34 3.75 -10.28 -14.98
N THR A 35 2.80 -10.14 -14.05
CA THR A 35 3.03 -10.35 -12.62
C THR A 35 2.72 -11.80 -12.24
N TYR A 36 3.57 -12.38 -11.40
CA TYR A 36 3.43 -13.72 -10.82
C TYR A 36 3.67 -13.68 -9.32
N TRP A 37 3.04 -14.60 -8.58
CA TRP A 37 3.33 -14.81 -7.16
C TRP A 37 4.41 -15.88 -6.98
N LEU A 38 5.32 -15.63 -6.05
CA LEU A 38 6.27 -16.63 -5.58
C LEU A 38 5.51 -17.77 -4.88
N ASP A 39 5.84 -18.99 -5.28
CA ASP A 39 5.27 -20.20 -4.71
C ASP A 39 6.17 -20.69 -3.57
N PRO A 40 5.68 -20.76 -2.32
CA PRO A 40 6.49 -21.15 -1.17
C PRO A 40 6.97 -22.60 -1.22
N ALA A 41 6.26 -23.48 -1.94
CA ALA A 41 6.59 -24.90 -2.06
C ALA A 41 7.72 -25.16 -3.06
N LYS A 42 7.85 -24.29 -4.07
CA LYS A 42 8.87 -24.38 -5.13
C LYS A 42 10.18 -23.73 -4.72
N THR A 43 11.27 -24.17 -5.34
CA THR A 43 12.55 -23.48 -5.30
C THR A 43 12.60 -22.33 -6.31
N LEU A 44 13.44 -21.32 -6.06
CA LEU A 44 13.56 -20.16 -6.95
C LEU A 44 13.90 -20.55 -8.39
N ALA A 45 14.68 -21.63 -8.57
CA ALA A 45 15.03 -22.14 -9.89
C ALA A 45 13.84 -22.71 -10.69
N GLU A 46 12.75 -23.09 -10.01
CA GLU A 46 11.53 -23.61 -10.65
C GLU A 46 10.60 -22.49 -11.14
N HIS A 47 10.83 -21.25 -10.71
CA HIS A 47 10.16 -20.05 -11.22
C HIS A 47 10.84 -19.58 -12.51
N LYS A 48 10.58 -20.30 -13.61
CA LYS A 48 11.23 -20.03 -14.92
C LYS A 48 11.19 -18.56 -15.32
N GLU A 49 10.03 -17.91 -15.15
CA GLU A 49 9.87 -16.50 -15.51
C GLU A 49 10.76 -15.56 -14.66
N LEU A 50 10.96 -15.88 -13.38
CA LEU A 50 11.91 -15.15 -12.53
C LEU A 50 13.35 -15.36 -13.02
N ILE A 51 13.72 -16.62 -13.28
CA ILE A 51 15.07 -16.98 -13.75
C ILE A 51 15.38 -16.35 -15.10
N ASN A 52 14.40 -16.28 -16.00
CA ASN A 52 14.51 -15.66 -17.32
C ASN A 52 14.76 -14.14 -17.24
N THR A 53 14.23 -13.45 -16.23
CA THR A 53 14.53 -12.04 -15.99
C THR A 53 16.01 -11.83 -15.63
N GLY A 54 16.64 -12.81 -15.01
CA GLY A 54 18.05 -12.77 -14.61
C GLY A 54 18.30 -11.91 -13.36
N PRO A 55 19.49 -12.02 -12.75
CA PRO A 55 19.86 -11.21 -11.59
C PRO A 55 20.18 -9.75 -11.97
N PRO A 56 19.97 -8.78 -11.06
CA PRO A 56 19.37 -8.96 -9.74
C PRO A 56 17.86 -9.26 -9.84
N TYR A 57 17.41 -10.24 -9.05
CA TYR A 57 16.00 -10.60 -9.01
C TYR A 57 15.23 -9.59 -8.17
N THR A 58 14.27 -8.90 -8.79
CA THR A 58 13.39 -7.96 -8.10
C THR A 58 12.10 -8.66 -7.68
N LEU A 59 11.87 -8.71 -6.36
CA LEU A 59 10.64 -9.19 -5.76
C LEU A 59 9.92 -8.01 -5.09
N TYR A 60 8.60 -8.00 -5.17
CA TYR A 60 7.75 -6.99 -4.56
C TYR A 60 6.93 -7.65 -3.47
N PHE A 61 7.05 -7.13 -2.25
CA PHE A 61 6.15 -7.50 -1.15
C PHE A 61 4.78 -6.88 -1.39
N GLY A 62 3.72 -7.62 -1.09
CA GLY A 62 2.36 -7.11 -1.25
C GLY A 62 1.31 -8.06 -0.71
N ILE A 63 0.06 -7.59 -0.76
CA ILE A 63 -1.11 -8.33 -0.27
C ILE A 63 -1.59 -9.29 -1.34
N LYS A 64 -1.66 -10.55 -0.97
CA LYS A 64 -2.17 -11.63 -1.82
C LYS A 64 -3.64 -11.92 -1.54
N PHE A 65 -4.05 -11.80 -0.28
CA PHE A 65 -5.42 -12.02 0.16
C PHE A 65 -5.86 -10.88 1.06
N TYR A 66 -7.01 -10.29 0.76
CA TYR A 66 -7.61 -9.27 1.61
C TYR A 66 -8.43 -9.91 2.72
N ALA A 67 -8.38 -9.34 3.93
CA ALA A 67 -9.28 -9.73 5.00
C ALA A 67 -10.73 -9.37 4.63
N GLU A 68 -11.67 -10.27 4.92
CA GLU A 68 -13.11 -10.00 4.74
C GLU A 68 -13.58 -8.81 5.57
N ASP A 69 -12.96 -8.63 6.74
CA ASP A 69 -13.24 -7.54 7.66
C ASP A 69 -11.90 -6.94 8.14
N PRO A 70 -11.53 -5.73 7.67
CA PRO A 70 -10.30 -5.04 8.07
C PRO A 70 -10.19 -4.78 9.58
N CYS A 71 -11.31 -4.71 10.31
CA CYS A 71 -11.31 -4.51 11.75
C CYS A 71 -10.78 -5.73 12.52
N LYS A 72 -10.63 -6.89 11.86
CA LYS A 72 -10.05 -8.10 12.46
C LYS A 72 -8.52 -8.15 12.40
N LEU A 73 -7.88 -7.23 11.68
CA LEU A 73 -6.42 -7.13 11.60
C LEU A 73 -5.87 -6.68 12.94
N LYS A 74 -5.07 -7.52 13.59
CA LYS A 74 -4.63 -7.30 14.98
C LYS A 74 -3.36 -6.47 15.05
N GLU A 75 -2.42 -6.70 14.14
CA GLU A 75 -1.14 -6.00 14.17
C GLU A 75 -1.23 -4.66 13.45
N GLU A 76 -0.58 -3.66 14.04
CA GLU A 76 -0.46 -2.32 13.45
C GLU A 76 0.28 -2.37 12.11
N ILE A 77 1.37 -3.14 12.03
CA ILE A 77 2.12 -3.32 10.79
C ILE A 77 1.25 -3.93 9.69
N THR A 78 0.38 -4.90 10.01
CA THR A 78 -0.55 -5.49 9.05
C THR A 78 -1.53 -4.45 8.53
N ARG A 79 -2.19 -3.71 9.44
CA ARG A 79 -3.11 -2.62 9.06
C ARG A 79 -2.42 -1.57 8.18
N TYR A 80 -1.20 -1.19 8.53
CA TYR A 80 -0.43 -0.22 7.77
C TYR A 80 -0.10 -0.71 6.35
N GLN A 81 0.32 -1.97 6.19
CA GLN A 81 0.58 -2.53 4.86
C GLN A 81 -0.71 -2.62 4.02
N PHE A 82 -1.85 -2.95 4.65
CA PHE A 82 -3.18 -2.87 4.03
C PHE A 82 -3.53 -1.48 3.54
N PHE A 83 -3.35 -0.47 4.41
CA PHE A 83 -3.53 0.93 4.04
C PHE A 83 -2.66 1.32 2.84
N LEU A 84 -1.36 1.02 2.87
CA LEU A 84 -0.44 1.37 1.78
C LEU A 84 -0.82 0.72 0.45
N GLN A 85 -1.21 -0.56 0.47
CA GLN A 85 -1.62 -1.27 -0.74
C GLN A 85 -2.91 -0.65 -1.34
N VAL A 86 -3.91 -0.39 -0.50
CA VAL A 86 -5.18 0.23 -0.94
C VAL A 86 -4.93 1.64 -1.46
N LYS A 87 -4.14 2.45 -0.76
CA LYS A 87 -3.73 3.80 -1.20
C LYS A 87 -3.08 3.74 -2.59
N GLN A 88 -2.17 2.78 -2.80
CA GLN A 88 -1.52 2.59 -4.10
C GLN A 88 -2.51 2.13 -5.19
N ASP A 89 -3.46 1.25 -4.86
CA ASP A 89 -4.46 0.73 -5.80
C ASP A 89 -5.42 1.84 -6.28
N VAL A 90 -5.82 2.73 -5.37
CA VAL A 90 -6.61 3.92 -5.70
C VAL A 90 -5.81 4.86 -6.60
N LEU A 91 -4.57 5.18 -6.21
CA LEU A 91 -3.68 6.06 -6.97
C LEU A 91 -3.38 5.54 -8.38
N GLN A 92 -3.26 4.23 -8.56
CA GLN A 92 -3.01 3.60 -9.86
C GLN A 92 -4.29 3.37 -10.67
N GLY A 93 -5.47 3.68 -10.13
CA GLY A 93 -6.76 3.45 -10.78
C GLY A 93 -7.16 1.97 -10.86
N ARG A 94 -6.48 1.08 -10.12
CA ARG A 94 -6.85 -0.34 -9.99
C ARG A 94 -8.08 -0.53 -9.12
N LEU A 95 -8.29 0.39 -8.17
CA LEU A 95 -9.48 0.46 -7.33
C LEU A 95 -10.21 1.79 -7.61
N PRO A 96 -11.14 1.81 -8.58
CA PRO A 96 -11.93 3.00 -8.86
C PRO A 96 -12.77 3.39 -7.66
N CYS A 97 -12.64 4.63 -7.20
CA CYS A 97 -13.40 5.17 -6.08
C CYS A 97 -14.25 6.38 -6.53
N PRO A 98 -15.50 6.50 -6.06
CA PRO A 98 -16.27 7.73 -6.20
C PRO A 98 -15.52 8.93 -5.59
N VAL A 99 -15.68 10.11 -6.18
CA VAL A 99 -14.95 11.34 -5.77
C VAL A 99 -15.13 11.66 -4.28
N ASN A 100 -16.34 11.45 -3.74
CA ASN A 100 -16.60 11.68 -2.32
C ASN A 100 -15.84 10.72 -1.40
N ILE A 101 -15.65 9.47 -1.83
CA ILE A 101 -14.85 8.47 -1.09
C ILE A 101 -13.37 8.79 -1.25
N ALA A 102 -12.92 9.15 -2.45
CA ALA A 102 -11.54 9.58 -2.70
C ALA A 102 -11.16 10.78 -1.82
N ALA A 103 -12.07 11.75 -1.66
CA ALA A 103 -11.85 12.92 -0.81
C ALA A 103 -11.69 12.54 0.66
N GLN A 104 -12.52 11.62 1.17
CA GLN A 104 -12.38 11.11 2.54
C GLN A 104 -11.07 10.38 2.74
N LEU A 105 -10.72 9.44 1.84
CA LEU A 105 -9.48 8.70 1.91
C LEU A 105 -8.25 9.61 1.83
N GLY A 106 -8.28 10.61 0.94
CA GLY A 106 -7.22 11.60 0.82
C GLY A 106 -7.04 12.44 2.09
N ALA A 107 -8.15 12.85 2.72
CA ALA A 107 -8.10 13.61 3.97
C ALA A 107 -7.54 12.78 5.14
N TYR A 108 -7.93 11.52 5.28
CA TYR A 108 -7.35 10.62 6.28
C TYR A 108 -5.87 10.34 6.00
N ALA A 109 -5.49 10.15 4.74
CA ALA A 109 -4.08 9.99 4.37
C ALA A 109 -3.24 11.24 4.70
N ILE A 110 -3.78 12.44 4.48
CA ILE A 110 -3.15 13.71 4.89
C ILE A 110 -3.05 13.80 6.40
N GLN A 111 -4.12 13.52 7.16
CA GLN A 111 -4.10 13.55 8.62
C GLN A 111 -3.06 12.58 9.19
N SER A 112 -2.91 11.40 8.58
CA SER A 112 -1.90 10.42 8.96
C SER A 112 -0.47 10.89 8.68
N GLU A 113 -0.25 11.64 7.59
CA GLU A 113 1.09 12.10 7.18
C GLU A 113 1.51 13.43 7.84
N LEU A 114 0.59 14.38 7.97
CA LEU A 114 0.84 15.75 8.41
C LEU A 114 0.36 16.03 9.84
N GLY A 115 -0.53 15.19 10.39
CA GLY A 115 -1.23 15.48 11.63
C GLY A 115 -2.30 16.54 11.46
N ASP A 116 -2.66 17.20 12.56
CA ASP A 116 -3.74 18.20 12.58
C ASP A 116 -3.46 19.39 11.65
N TYR A 117 -4.52 19.87 11.00
CA TYR A 117 -4.47 21.12 10.25
C TYR A 117 -4.02 22.31 11.12
N ASP A 118 -2.97 22.98 10.65
CA ASP A 118 -2.44 24.23 11.18
C ASP A 118 -2.38 25.29 10.06
N PRO A 119 -3.10 26.43 10.18
CA PRO A 119 -3.14 27.47 9.16
C PRO A 119 -1.80 28.20 8.94
N TYR A 120 -0.83 28.08 9.85
CA TYR A 120 0.50 28.69 9.69
C TYR A 120 1.44 27.83 8.85
N THR A 121 1.20 26.51 8.78
CA THR A 121 2.02 25.55 8.02
C THR A 121 1.32 25.08 6.75
N HIS A 122 0.01 24.87 6.79
CA HIS A 122 -0.79 24.38 5.67
C HIS A 122 -1.33 25.55 4.84
N THR A 123 -0.44 26.11 4.01
CA THR A 123 -0.79 27.17 3.06
C THR A 123 -1.60 26.63 1.88
N ALA A 124 -2.24 27.53 1.12
CA ALA A 124 -3.03 27.17 -0.06
C ALA A 124 -2.26 26.22 -1.01
N GLY A 125 -2.90 25.12 -1.40
CA GLY A 125 -2.32 24.12 -2.30
C GLY A 125 -1.45 23.05 -1.65
N TYR A 126 -1.36 22.97 -0.30
CA TYR A 126 -0.58 21.90 0.36
C TYR A 126 -1.06 20.49 -0.01
N VAL A 127 -2.36 20.30 -0.26
CA VAL A 127 -2.91 19.01 -0.72
C VAL A 127 -2.37 18.64 -2.11
N SER A 128 -2.09 19.62 -2.96
CA SER A 128 -1.59 19.42 -4.31
C SER A 128 -0.15 18.86 -4.36
N GLU A 129 0.57 18.88 -3.24
CA GLU A 129 1.87 18.22 -3.09
C GLU A 129 1.74 16.68 -3.03
N TYR A 130 0.51 16.18 -2.83
CA TYR A 130 0.19 14.77 -2.73
C TYR A 130 -0.65 14.30 -3.91
N ARG A 131 -0.58 13.00 -4.19
CA ARG A 131 -1.36 12.34 -5.25
C ARG A 131 -2.15 11.18 -4.67
N PHE A 132 -3.46 11.25 -4.81
CA PHE A 132 -4.41 10.26 -4.28
C PHE A 132 -5.07 9.43 -5.39
N VAL A 133 -5.25 10.03 -6.57
CA VAL A 133 -5.90 9.41 -7.73
C VAL A 133 -5.11 9.72 -9.02
N PRO A 134 -5.27 8.94 -10.12
CA PRO A 134 -4.51 9.16 -11.35
C PRO A 134 -4.73 10.52 -12.02
N ASP A 135 -5.98 10.98 -12.05
CA ASP A 135 -6.42 12.25 -12.65
C ASP A 135 -6.97 13.15 -11.53
N GLN A 136 -6.04 13.67 -10.72
CA GLN A 136 -6.39 14.52 -9.57
C GLN A 136 -6.74 15.92 -10.05
N LYS A 137 -7.92 16.39 -9.64
CA LYS A 137 -8.47 17.70 -10.01
C LYS A 137 -8.57 18.62 -8.80
N GLU A 138 -8.59 19.91 -9.07
CA GLU A 138 -8.68 20.96 -8.05
C GLU A 138 -9.91 20.77 -7.14
N GLU A 139 -11.06 20.37 -7.69
CA GLU A 139 -12.27 20.15 -6.89
C GLU A 139 -12.12 19.02 -5.87
N LEU A 140 -11.28 18.02 -6.16
CA LEU A 140 -10.96 16.94 -5.22
C LEU A 140 -10.00 17.45 -4.13
N GLU A 141 -9.00 18.25 -4.51
CA GLU A 141 -8.03 18.82 -3.56
C GLU A 141 -8.72 19.74 -2.54
N GLU A 142 -9.63 20.60 -3.00
CA GLU A 142 -10.46 21.44 -2.14
C GLU A 142 -11.37 20.62 -1.20
N ALA A 143 -11.93 19.51 -1.71
CA ALA A 143 -12.74 18.62 -0.90
C ALA A 143 -11.92 17.91 0.19
N ILE A 144 -10.71 17.47 -0.13
CA ILE A 144 -9.77 16.87 0.82
C ILE A 144 -9.38 17.88 1.90
N GLU A 145 -8.96 19.09 1.51
CA GLU A 145 -8.58 20.14 2.47
C GLU A 145 -9.72 20.45 3.44
N ARG A 146 -10.95 20.58 2.92
CA ARG A 146 -12.13 20.86 3.73
C ARG A 146 -12.40 19.74 4.75
N ILE A 147 -12.21 18.47 4.37
CA ILE A 147 -12.40 17.34 5.29
C ILE A 147 -11.25 17.27 6.30
N HIS A 148 -10.00 17.50 5.88
CA HIS A 148 -8.84 17.48 6.78
C HIS A 148 -9.01 18.45 7.97
N LYS A 149 -9.53 19.65 7.72
CA LYS A 149 -9.87 20.63 8.78
C LYS A 149 -10.89 20.13 9.81
N THR A 150 -11.66 19.08 9.48
CA THR A 150 -12.64 18.46 10.40
C THR A 150 -12.08 17.29 11.20
N LEU A 151 -10.87 16.81 10.87
CA LEU A 151 -10.22 15.67 11.51
C LEU A 151 -9.33 16.07 12.71
N MET A 152 -9.27 17.35 13.06
CA MET A 152 -8.40 17.83 14.14
C MET A 152 -8.66 17.09 15.46
N GLY A 153 -7.57 16.66 16.10
CA GLY A 153 -7.58 15.88 17.34
C GLY A 153 -7.62 14.37 17.11
N GLN A 154 -7.72 13.88 15.87
CA GLN A 154 -7.55 12.48 15.53
C GLN A 154 -6.05 12.13 15.44
N ALA A 155 -5.61 11.11 16.17
CA ALA A 155 -4.22 10.70 16.13
C ALA A 155 -3.84 10.17 14.74
N PRO A 156 -2.62 10.44 14.23
CA PRO A 156 -2.18 9.95 12.92
C PRO A 156 -2.27 8.43 12.73
N SER A 157 -2.15 7.65 13.81
CA SER A 157 -2.27 6.19 13.81
C SER A 157 -3.72 5.68 13.78
N GLU A 158 -4.69 6.56 14.06
CA GLU A 158 -6.13 6.29 14.00
C GLU A 158 -6.77 6.82 12.70
N ALA A 159 -6.03 7.62 11.93
CA ALA A 159 -6.42 8.14 10.63
C ALA A 159 -6.17 7.13 9.50
#